data_AF-A0A6M3Y407-F1
#
_entry.id   AF-A0A6M3Y407-F1
#
_cell.length_a   1.000
_cell.length_b   1.000
_cell.length_c   1.000
_cell.angle_alpha   90.00
_cell.angle_beta   90.00
_cell.angle_gamma   90.00
#
_symmetry.space_group_name_H-M   'P 1'
#
loop_
_entity.id
_entity.type
_entity.pdbx_description
1 polymer ?
#
loop_
_entity_poly.entity_id
_entity_poly.type
_entity_poly.pdbx_seq_one_letter_code
_entity_poly.pdbx_strand_id
1 'polypeptide(L)'
;MALTIAYEGLGVIANADLMVNDTGGLGTGDWGELGGGTIGTNPDVYLRGAVSIGNTYASKVGYSYFDRVTLMNFTDTYPGQFIYMWINISAKGAFKTGNSFMVRIGGAADTTLRDYLIANKTDSNKWSGGWKLFVIDPNKLGTVADTGSYNPNNVRFIGTLIDTDVSVRADSIWFSQIAVGKGLRILGTSTTGWADAVDYCTDYPSRAWGVLQNREGIYFVYGGIWIGSTTASTTTSFVTAGRVLQFGRSEYYYSSAWVTSYPDTANTLVIEDQNGYPTTFQDGIIVGTDAGRSGSQFIGDPNSTISMTLYSGNDASSVTKLYGTTFKDIKGTITLGTNTANQYFSCTFQGCGVMTLGTSSVQNTLFVSPLGLITYGGGVLKNCSFISSALPVALSWNVAVDTNTKLDGSLFSSSGTGHAIELGTNCPAAITFTDLTFSGYGSAETTNAAIYNNSGKAIAISLIGTTEPTVKNGSGASTTFPSSVTLKITVKDINGDPMVGVRCYIDDQNVSPFILDDITNGAGEASVVHTAGSVPNATWRVRKYGYLPFQQLVSIGSVDITLPVTLVDDPIY
;
A
#
# COMPACT_ATOMS: atom_id res chain seq x y z
N MET A 1 -16.82 -8.20 20.37
CA MET A 1 -16.82 -6.97 21.22
C MET A 1 -17.52 -5.87 20.43
N ALA A 2 -18.20 -4.92 21.09
CA ALA A 2 -18.73 -3.74 20.40
C ALA A 2 -17.59 -2.94 19.75
N LEU A 3 -17.85 -2.38 18.58
CA LEU A 3 -16.93 -1.47 17.90
C LEU A 3 -16.62 -0.27 18.79
N THR A 4 -15.34 0.03 18.96
CA THR A 4 -14.86 1.22 19.66
C THR A 4 -13.95 2.00 18.74
N ILE A 5 -14.21 3.30 18.59
CA ILE A 5 -13.41 4.22 17.79
C ILE A 5 -12.99 5.37 18.69
N ALA A 6 -11.69 5.61 18.77
CA ALA A 6 -11.11 6.64 19.61
C ALA A 6 -10.05 7.43 18.84
N TYR A 7 -9.77 8.65 19.31
CA TYR A 7 -8.56 9.33 18.88
C TYR A 7 -7.33 8.55 19.32
N GLU A 8 -6.36 8.41 18.42
CA GLU A 8 -5.02 8.00 18.78
C GLU A 8 -4.26 9.22 19.33
N GLY A 9 -4.46 9.54 20.61
CA GLY A 9 -3.81 10.70 21.24
C GLY A 9 -4.64 11.34 22.35
N LEU A 10 -4.44 12.66 22.53
CA LEU A 10 -5.07 13.43 23.60
C LEU A 10 -6.60 13.54 23.45
N GLY A 11 -7.10 13.61 22.22
CA GLY A 11 -8.52 13.73 21.89
C GLY A 11 -9.01 15.17 21.76
N VAL A 12 -10.31 15.37 21.89
CA VAL A 12 -10.93 16.71 21.84
C VAL A 12 -10.41 17.55 23.01
N ILE A 13 -10.10 18.83 22.77
CA ILE A 13 -9.67 19.79 23.80
C ILE A 13 -10.59 21.00 23.92
N ALA A 14 -11.38 21.31 22.89
CA ALA A 14 -12.40 22.36 22.91
C ALA A 14 -13.58 21.92 22.03
N ASN A 15 -14.80 22.06 22.55
CA ASN A 15 -16.03 21.66 21.89
C ASN A 15 -16.75 22.84 21.21
N ALA A 16 -16.22 24.06 21.42
CA ALA A 16 -16.68 25.33 20.90
C ALA A 16 -18.15 25.63 21.22
N ASP A 17 -18.62 25.17 22.39
CA ASP A 17 -20.02 25.32 22.83
C ASP A 17 -20.19 26.24 24.05
N LEU A 18 -19.08 26.71 24.64
CA LEU A 18 -19.06 27.64 25.77
C LEU A 18 -17.88 28.60 25.64
N MET A 19 -18.02 29.82 26.18
CA MET A 19 -16.94 30.82 26.18
C MET A 19 -15.89 30.59 27.27
N VAL A 20 -16.32 30.09 28.43
CA VAL A 20 -15.50 29.89 29.61
C VAL A 20 -15.62 28.44 30.04
N ASN A 21 -14.49 27.84 30.41
CA ASN A 21 -14.39 26.43 30.76
C ASN A 21 -15.06 25.54 29.69
N ASP A 22 -14.80 25.85 28.42
CA ASP A 22 -15.19 24.98 27.31
C ASP A 22 -14.52 23.62 27.53
N THR A 23 -15.35 22.59 27.60
CA THR A 23 -14.92 21.23 27.89
C THR A 23 -15.02 20.42 26.62
N GLY A 24 -13.89 20.25 25.94
CA GLY A 24 -13.68 19.16 25.01
C GLY A 24 -13.08 17.98 25.75
N GLY A 25 -13.85 16.95 26.11
CA GLY A 25 -13.32 15.72 26.72
C GLY A 25 -12.42 15.96 27.96
N LEU A 26 -11.09 15.84 27.78
CA LEU A 26 -10.07 15.91 28.83
C LEU A 26 -9.49 17.33 29.07
N GLY A 27 -9.97 18.36 28.38
CA GLY A 27 -9.46 19.74 28.46
C GLY A 27 -10.45 20.73 29.07
N THR A 28 -9.92 21.77 29.71
CA THR A 28 -10.62 22.99 30.12
C THR A 28 -9.86 24.21 29.57
N GLY A 29 -10.59 25.18 29.04
CA GLY A 29 -10.01 26.44 28.57
C GLY A 29 -11.06 27.47 28.22
N ASP A 30 -10.60 28.66 27.87
CA ASP A 30 -11.44 29.83 27.61
C ASP A 30 -11.21 30.35 26.19
N TRP A 31 -12.26 30.88 25.57
CA TRP A 31 -12.16 31.55 24.27
C TRP A 31 -11.89 33.04 24.45
N GLY A 32 -10.95 33.56 23.68
CA GLY A 32 -10.52 34.95 23.73
C GLY A 32 -10.34 35.58 22.35
N GLU A 33 -10.28 36.92 22.35
CA GLU A 33 -10.04 37.74 21.16
C GLU A 33 -9.00 38.82 21.47
N LEU A 34 -8.11 39.09 20.51
CA LEU A 34 -7.27 40.27 20.47
C LEU A 34 -7.47 40.97 19.13
N GLY A 35 -7.86 42.24 19.13
CA GLY A 35 -8.23 42.95 17.89
C GLY A 35 -9.37 43.95 18.09
N GLY A 36 -9.93 44.02 19.30
CA GLY A 36 -10.97 44.99 19.66
C GLY A 36 -12.34 44.60 19.10
N GLY A 37 -12.51 43.32 18.79
CA GLY A 37 -13.74 42.69 18.31
C GLY A 37 -14.63 42.15 19.42
N THR A 38 -15.53 41.25 19.04
CA THR A 38 -16.39 40.51 19.98
C THR A 38 -16.42 39.04 19.62
N ILE A 39 -16.01 38.18 20.56
CA ILE A 39 -16.08 36.73 20.44
C ILE A 39 -17.21 36.19 21.32
N GLY A 40 -17.96 35.21 20.82
CA GLY A 40 -19.14 34.69 21.52
C GLY A 40 -19.64 33.38 20.94
N THR A 41 -20.56 32.72 21.65
CA THR A 41 -21.28 31.57 21.11
C THR A 41 -22.24 32.01 20.00
N ASN A 42 -22.28 31.30 18.88
CA ASN A 42 -23.14 31.56 17.74
C ASN A 42 -24.02 30.33 17.42
N PRO A 43 -25.36 30.45 17.49
CA PRO A 43 -26.29 29.35 17.18
C PRO A 43 -26.70 29.27 15.71
N ASP A 44 -26.33 30.24 14.87
CA ASP A 44 -26.76 30.31 13.47
C ASP A 44 -25.81 29.55 12.53
N VAL A 45 -24.52 29.52 12.88
CA VAL A 45 -23.47 28.86 12.09
C VAL A 45 -22.71 27.90 12.99
N TYR A 46 -23.01 26.61 12.90
CA TYR A 46 -22.30 25.57 13.66
C TYR A 46 -22.09 24.32 12.82
N LEU A 47 -21.14 23.48 13.22
CA LEU A 47 -20.93 22.15 12.64
C LEU A 47 -21.28 21.08 13.66
N ARG A 48 -20.78 21.20 14.90
CA ARG A 48 -21.06 20.31 16.01
C ARG A 48 -22.21 20.86 16.88
N GLY A 49 -23.05 19.97 17.39
CA GLY A 49 -23.98 20.28 18.47
C GLY A 49 -25.03 21.30 18.06
N ALA A 50 -25.14 22.41 18.81
CA ALA A 50 -26.15 23.45 18.59
C ALA A 50 -25.57 24.88 18.50
N VAL A 51 -24.26 25.04 18.73
CA VAL A 51 -23.56 26.33 18.74
C VAL A 51 -22.12 26.15 18.28
N SER A 52 -21.50 27.24 17.88
CA SER A 52 -20.06 27.36 17.61
C SER A 52 -19.50 28.60 18.31
N ILE A 53 -18.19 28.83 18.25
CA ILE A 53 -17.61 30.12 18.65
C ILE A 53 -17.44 31.00 17.41
N GLY A 54 -18.20 32.10 17.35
CA GLY A 54 -18.13 33.12 16.31
C GLY A 54 -17.34 34.35 16.77
N ASN A 55 -16.74 35.07 15.82
CA ASN A 55 -16.07 36.33 16.12
C ASN A 55 -16.29 37.42 15.07
N THR A 56 -16.36 38.67 15.54
CA THR A 56 -16.30 39.91 14.76
C THR A 56 -15.00 40.67 15.04
N TYR A 57 -14.51 41.47 14.10
CA TYR A 57 -13.32 42.31 14.31
C TYR A 57 -13.58 43.77 13.98
N ALA A 58 -13.38 44.64 14.96
CA ALA A 58 -13.41 46.09 14.72
C ALA A 58 -12.13 46.57 14.03
N SER A 59 -10.98 45.96 14.34
CA SER A 59 -9.69 46.23 13.70
C SER A 59 -9.53 45.47 12.39
N LYS A 60 -8.51 45.87 11.61
CA LYS A 60 -8.09 45.15 10.40
C LYS A 60 -7.33 43.86 10.70
N VAL A 61 -6.76 43.74 11.90
CA VAL A 61 -6.05 42.56 12.36
C VAL A 61 -6.70 42.08 13.64
N GLY A 62 -6.90 40.78 13.76
CA GLY A 62 -7.30 40.20 15.03
C GLY A 62 -7.10 38.69 15.14
N TYR A 63 -7.00 38.23 16.38
CA TYR A 63 -6.67 36.87 16.77
C TYR A 63 -7.77 36.31 17.68
N SER A 64 -8.51 35.34 17.19
CA SER A 64 -9.36 34.47 18.03
C SER A 64 -8.57 33.27 18.48
N TYR A 65 -8.70 32.90 19.74
CA TYR A 65 -8.01 31.73 20.27
C TYR A 65 -8.78 31.04 21.38
N PHE A 66 -8.48 29.76 21.52
CA PHE A 66 -8.73 28.96 22.70
C PHE A 66 -7.48 28.96 23.57
N ASP A 67 -7.60 29.41 24.82
CA ASP A 67 -6.59 29.35 25.86
C ASP A 67 -6.79 28.12 26.72
N ARG A 68 -5.94 27.11 26.53
CA ARG A 68 -5.96 25.90 27.34
C ARG A 68 -5.29 26.13 28.70
N VAL A 69 -5.91 25.66 29.78
CA VAL A 69 -5.32 25.77 31.14
C VAL A 69 -4.02 24.97 31.28
N THR A 70 -3.94 23.78 30.66
CA THR A 70 -2.76 22.90 30.71
C THR A 70 -1.93 23.02 29.43
N LEU A 71 -0.61 23.15 29.57
CA LEU A 71 0.33 23.20 28.45
C LEU A 71 0.38 21.84 27.71
N MET A 72 0.67 21.88 26.41
CA MET A 72 0.91 20.69 25.58
C MET A 72 2.35 20.65 25.10
N ASN A 73 2.99 19.49 25.28
CA ASN A 73 4.34 19.23 24.78
C ASN A 73 4.28 18.29 23.58
N PHE A 74 4.46 18.83 22.38
CA PHE A 74 4.42 18.09 21.11
C PHE A 74 5.75 17.43 20.71
N THR A 75 6.78 17.57 21.55
CA THR A 75 8.09 16.91 21.37
C THR A 75 8.21 15.65 22.23
N ASP A 76 7.71 15.68 23.47
CA ASP A 76 7.90 14.57 24.43
C ASP A 76 6.59 13.86 24.83
N THR A 77 5.56 14.58 25.27
CA THR A 77 4.33 13.97 25.82
C THR A 77 3.36 13.58 24.72
N TYR A 78 3.24 14.40 23.67
CA TYR A 78 2.36 14.19 22.54
C TYR A 78 3.14 14.13 21.20
N PRO A 79 4.21 13.31 21.11
CA PRO A 79 5.09 13.31 19.95
C PRO A 79 4.33 12.83 18.71
N GLY A 80 4.42 13.61 17.63
CA GLY A 80 3.76 13.31 16.36
C GLY A 80 2.24 13.46 16.39
N GLN A 81 1.66 14.10 17.40
CA GLN A 81 0.24 14.50 17.38
C GLN A 81 0.07 15.84 16.66
N PHE A 82 -1.08 16.00 16.03
CA PHE A 82 -1.48 17.17 15.24
C PHE A 82 -2.66 17.87 15.89
N ILE A 83 -2.81 19.16 15.60
CA ILE A 83 -3.99 19.94 15.97
C ILE A 83 -4.99 19.90 14.82
N TYR A 84 -6.17 19.35 15.09
CA TYR A 84 -7.33 19.30 14.20
C TYR A 84 -8.27 20.44 14.55
N MET A 85 -8.57 21.31 13.59
CA MET A 85 -9.41 22.49 13.81
C MET A 85 -10.42 22.66 12.69
N TRP A 86 -11.71 22.66 13.05
CA TRP A 86 -12.78 23.06 12.14
C TRP A 86 -12.95 24.56 12.14
N ILE A 87 -12.76 25.17 10.96
CA ILE A 87 -12.88 26.61 10.76
C ILE A 87 -13.89 26.86 9.64
N ASN A 88 -14.76 27.85 9.83
CA ASN A 88 -15.59 28.43 8.78
C ASN A 88 -15.27 29.91 8.64
N ILE A 89 -15.30 30.42 7.40
CA ILE A 89 -15.15 31.84 7.10
C ILE A 89 -16.24 32.30 6.13
N SER A 90 -16.75 33.52 6.33
CA SER A 90 -17.66 34.21 5.40
C SER A 90 -17.02 35.45 4.76
N ALA A 91 -15.95 36.00 5.36
CA ALA A 91 -15.37 37.28 4.96
C ALA A 91 -14.10 37.17 4.09
N LYS A 92 -13.94 36.11 3.29
CA LYS A 92 -12.74 35.97 2.42
C LYS A 92 -12.52 37.20 1.53
N GLY A 93 -13.59 37.82 1.03
CA GLY A 93 -13.50 39.03 0.19
C GLY A 93 -12.82 40.22 0.87
N ALA A 94 -12.78 40.26 2.20
CA ALA A 94 -12.14 41.32 2.98
C ALA A 94 -10.64 41.06 3.25
N PHE A 95 -10.15 39.84 2.98
CA PHE A 95 -8.75 39.47 3.24
C PHE A 95 -7.79 40.41 2.51
N LYS A 96 -6.66 40.69 3.14
CA LYS A 96 -5.54 41.41 2.55
C LYS A 96 -4.70 40.50 1.64
N THR A 97 -3.99 41.08 0.68
CA THR A 97 -3.00 40.33 -0.12
C THR A 97 -1.81 39.90 0.77
N GLY A 98 -1.34 38.66 0.62
CA GLY A 98 -0.24 38.10 1.42
C GLY A 98 -0.75 37.33 2.63
N ASN A 99 -0.24 37.65 3.83
CA ASN A 99 -0.54 36.92 5.07
C ASN A 99 -1.87 37.39 5.68
N SER A 100 -3.01 36.90 5.18
CA SER A 100 -4.33 37.36 5.64
C SER A 100 -5.10 36.40 6.52
N PHE A 101 -4.96 35.09 6.37
CA PHE A 101 -5.69 34.15 7.23
C PHE A 101 -4.83 32.96 7.62
N MET A 102 -4.48 32.90 8.90
CA MET A 102 -3.50 31.97 9.43
C MET A 102 -4.10 31.17 10.59
N VAL A 103 -3.75 29.89 10.69
CA VAL A 103 -3.79 29.20 11.99
C VAL A 103 -2.62 29.74 12.80
N ARG A 104 -2.89 30.17 14.03
CA ARG A 104 -1.89 30.72 14.94
C ARG A 104 -1.84 29.89 16.21
N ILE A 105 -0.65 29.41 16.55
CA ILE A 105 -0.37 28.62 17.74
C ILE A 105 0.58 29.43 18.65
N GLY A 106 0.26 29.50 19.94
CA GLY A 106 1.06 30.17 20.95
C GLY A 106 1.59 29.23 22.03
N GLY A 107 2.76 29.56 22.56
CA GLY A 107 3.38 28.89 23.70
C GLY A 107 2.76 29.27 25.04
N ALA A 108 3.51 29.15 26.14
CA ALA A 108 3.01 29.46 27.49
C ALA A 108 2.58 30.92 27.70
N ALA A 109 3.05 31.83 26.83
CA ALA A 109 2.67 33.23 26.78
C ALA A 109 2.11 33.59 25.38
N ASP A 110 1.15 34.50 25.36
CA ASP A 110 0.49 35.06 24.16
C ASP A 110 1.43 35.92 23.29
N THR A 111 2.67 36.12 23.73
CA THR A 111 3.75 36.82 23.01
C THR A 111 4.69 35.90 22.25
N THR A 112 4.53 34.57 22.39
CA THR A 112 5.34 33.56 21.69
C THR A 112 4.48 32.78 20.71
N LEU A 113 4.50 33.16 19.43
CA LEU A 113 3.50 32.75 18.44
C LEU A 113 4.15 32.23 17.16
N ARG A 114 3.50 31.23 16.55
CA ARG A 114 3.81 30.69 15.22
C ARG A 114 2.58 30.71 14.33
N ASP A 115 2.77 31.12 13.08
CA ASP A 115 1.70 31.33 12.10
C ASP A 115 1.80 30.40 10.90
N TYR A 116 0.65 29.86 10.48
CA TYR A 116 0.52 29.00 9.31
C TYR A 116 -0.56 29.58 8.38
N LEU A 117 -0.16 30.19 7.27
CA LEU A 117 -1.05 30.78 6.27
C LEU A 117 -1.86 29.68 5.59
N ILE A 118 -3.15 29.68 5.87
CA ILE A 118 -4.12 28.69 5.38
C ILE A 118 -5.13 29.28 4.40
N ALA A 119 -5.22 30.61 4.31
CA ALA A 119 -5.90 31.29 3.21
C ALA A 119 -5.41 32.73 3.00
N ASN A 120 -5.57 33.24 1.77
CA ASN A 120 -5.37 34.64 1.45
C ASN A 120 -6.37 35.19 0.42
N LYS A 121 -6.25 36.48 0.09
CA LYS A 121 -7.13 37.16 -0.88
C LYS A 121 -7.03 36.59 -2.30
N THR A 122 -5.81 36.30 -2.75
CA THR A 122 -5.47 35.94 -4.12
C THR A 122 -5.44 34.42 -4.36
N ASP A 123 -6.01 33.64 -3.44
CA ASP A 123 -5.43 32.34 -3.15
C ASP A 123 -5.64 31.21 -4.16
N SER A 124 -4.59 30.41 -4.32
CA SER A 124 -4.53 29.22 -5.17
C SER A 124 -5.03 27.93 -4.50
N ASN A 125 -5.21 27.92 -3.18
CA ASN A 125 -5.72 26.74 -2.45
C ASN A 125 -7.24 26.50 -2.63
N LYS A 126 -7.91 27.38 -3.38
CA LYS A 126 -9.32 27.33 -3.79
C LYS A 126 -10.35 27.29 -2.65
N TRP A 127 -9.96 27.49 -1.38
CA TRP A 127 -10.93 27.57 -0.30
C TRP A 127 -11.58 28.96 -0.30
N SER A 128 -12.88 29.04 -0.59
CA SER A 128 -13.64 30.30 -0.68
C SER A 128 -14.53 30.59 0.52
N GLY A 129 -14.63 29.67 1.49
CA GLY A 129 -15.50 29.75 2.66
C GLY A 129 -16.11 28.39 3.03
N GLY A 130 -16.97 28.39 4.05
CA GLY A 130 -17.59 27.17 4.58
C GLY A 130 -16.68 26.37 5.52
N TRP A 131 -17.26 25.37 6.19
CA TRP A 131 -16.53 24.51 7.12
C TRP A 131 -15.43 23.72 6.43
N LYS A 132 -14.20 23.87 6.92
CA LYS A 132 -13.05 23.08 6.51
C LYS A 132 -12.24 22.67 7.73
N LEU A 133 -11.79 21.42 7.72
CA LEU A 133 -10.84 20.92 8.69
C LEU A 133 -9.42 21.30 8.27
N PHE A 134 -8.68 21.90 9.19
CA PHE A 134 -7.24 22.10 9.09
C PHE A 134 -6.53 21.21 10.09
N VAL A 135 -5.43 20.61 9.66
CA VAL A 135 -4.59 19.77 10.51
C VAL A 135 -3.19 20.35 10.52
N ILE A 136 -2.66 20.74 11.68
CA ILE A 136 -1.35 21.39 11.79
C ILE A 136 -0.44 20.57 12.69
N ASP A 137 0.78 20.27 12.22
CA ASP A 137 1.88 19.80 13.06
C ASP A 137 2.57 20.99 13.75
N PRO A 138 2.49 21.11 15.08
CA PRO A 138 3.08 22.23 15.82
C PRO A 138 4.61 22.29 15.74
N ASN A 139 5.28 21.22 15.30
CA ASN A 139 6.72 21.16 15.14
C ASN A 139 7.21 21.75 13.80
N LYS A 140 6.31 21.90 12.81
CA LYS A 140 6.65 22.52 11.51
C LYS A 140 6.93 24.00 11.68
N LEU A 141 7.83 24.52 10.84
CA LEU A 141 8.12 25.96 10.75
C LEU A 141 6.89 26.73 10.25
N GLY A 142 6.66 27.93 10.78
CA GLY A 142 5.59 28.80 10.35
C GLY A 142 5.84 29.42 8.96
N THR A 143 4.78 29.97 8.36
CA THR A 143 4.82 30.76 7.11
C THR A 143 5.75 31.97 7.23
N VAL A 144 5.73 32.61 8.40
CA VAL A 144 6.58 33.75 8.74
C VAL A 144 7.49 33.40 9.91
N ALA A 145 8.48 34.25 10.17
CA ALA A 145 9.28 34.16 11.38
C ALA A 145 8.38 34.22 12.62
N ASP A 146 8.70 33.37 13.60
CA ASP A 146 7.95 33.31 14.86
C ASP A 146 7.98 34.68 15.55
N THR A 147 6.86 35.04 16.18
CA THR A 147 6.83 36.18 17.11
C THR A 147 7.36 35.68 18.45
N GLY A 148 8.44 36.28 18.94
CA GLY A 148 9.14 35.77 20.13
C GLY A 148 9.81 34.41 19.89
N SER A 149 10.00 33.64 20.94
CA SER A 149 10.60 32.29 20.88
C SER A 149 9.52 31.22 21.07
N TYR A 150 8.81 30.89 20.01
CA TYR A 150 7.85 29.79 20.03
C TYR A 150 8.53 28.46 20.40
N ASN A 151 7.89 27.68 21.27
CA ASN A 151 8.37 26.38 21.72
C ASN A 151 7.25 25.33 21.64
N PRO A 152 7.38 24.27 20.83
CA PRO A 152 6.35 23.23 20.72
C PRO A 152 6.17 22.41 22.02
N ASN A 153 7.04 22.59 23.02
CA ASN A 153 6.95 21.90 24.32
C ASN A 153 5.92 22.52 25.27
N ASN A 154 5.40 23.71 24.98
CA ASN A 154 4.52 24.45 25.88
C ASN A 154 3.35 25.13 25.17
N VAL A 155 2.79 24.47 24.15
CA VAL A 155 1.64 25.01 23.39
C VAL A 155 0.43 25.19 24.30
N ARG A 156 -0.21 26.37 24.21
CA ARG A 156 -1.33 26.78 25.06
C ARG A 156 -2.46 27.45 24.27
N PHE A 157 -2.09 28.43 23.44
CA PHE A 157 -3.05 29.23 22.67
C PHE A 157 -3.21 28.65 21.27
N ILE A 158 -4.44 28.40 20.84
CA ILE A 158 -4.73 27.79 19.55
C ILE A 158 -5.90 28.53 18.90
N GLY A 159 -5.73 29.03 17.67
CA GLY A 159 -6.83 29.64 16.94
C GLY A 159 -6.41 30.21 15.59
N THR A 160 -7.01 31.33 15.19
CA THR A 160 -6.73 31.94 13.88
C THR A 160 -6.45 33.43 13.98
N LEU A 161 -5.43 33.87 13.25
CA LEU A 161 -5.19 35.28 12.95
C LEU A 161 -5.85 35.64 11.62
N ILE A 162 -6.55 36.78 11.59
CA ILE A 162 -7.04 37.42 10.38
C ILE A 162 -6.38 38.80 10.18
N ASP A 163 -6.01 39.14 8.94
CA ASP A 163 -5.58 40.48 8.48
C ASP A 163 -6.36 40.84 7.21
N THR A 164 -7.10 41.95 7.26
CA THR A 164 -8.05 42.40 6.23
C THR A 164 -7.74 43.81 5.73
N ASP A 165 -8.17 44.11 4.50
CA ASP A 165 -8.05 45.47 3.94
C ASP A 165 -9.02 46.47 4.60
N VAL A 166 -10.15 45.94 5.10
CA VAL A 166 -11.26 46.68 5.73
C VAL A 166 -11.69 45.99 7.02
N SER A 167 -12.22 46.73 7.98
CA SER A 167 -12.80 46.16 9.21
C SER A 167 -13.96 45.20 8.89
N VAL A 168 -14.06 44.10 9.62
CA VAL A 168 -15.07 43.06 9.43
C VAL A 168 -15.98 43.00 10.67
N ARG A 169 -17.04 43.81 10.66
CA ARG A 169 -17.89 44.07 11.85
C ARG A 169 -19.10 43.13 11.98
N ALA A 170 -19.05 41.98 11.32
CA ALA A 170 -20.05 40.91 11.43
C ALA A 170 -19.33 39.60 11.73
N ASP A 171 -20.04 38.62 12.28
CA ASP A 171 -19.45 37.31 12.54
C ASP A 171 -18.93 36.73 11.23
N SER A 172 -17.64 36.42 11.22
CA SER A 172 -16.92 36.14 9.99
C SER A 172 -15.94 34.98 10.05
N ILE A 173 -15.64 34.53 11.27
CA ILE A 173 -14.90 33.31 11.55
C ILE A 173 -15.71 32.53 12.57
N TRP A 174 -15.83 31.22 12.36
CA TRP A 174 -16.41 30.33 13.35
C TRP A 174 -15.52 29.12 13.60
N PHE A 175 -15.49 28.66 14.85
CA PHE A 175 -14.82 27.45 15.31
C PHE A 175 -15.85 26.45 15.82
N SER A 176 -15.72 25.18 15.47
CA SER A 176 -16.67 24.17 15.96
C SER A 176 -16.07 23.11 16.88
N GLN A 177 -14.82 22.71 16.69
CA GLN A 177 -14.15 21.76 17.57
C GLN A 177 -12.64 21.84 17.34
N ILE A 178 -11.87 21.72 18.42
CA ILE A 178 -10.42 21.55 18.39
C ILE A 178 -10.09 20.20 19.03
N ALA A 179 -9.31 19.38 18.33
CA ALA A 179 -8.82 18.11 18.84
C ALA A 179 -7.32 17.95 18.59
N VAL A 180 -6.70 17.07 19.36
CA VAL A 180 -5.27 16.76 19.29
C VAL A 180 -5.07 15.25 19.21
N GLY A 181 -4.37 14.78 18.19
CA GLY A 181 -4.12 13.34 18.02
C GLY A 181 -3.26 13.02 16.81
N LYS A 182 -2.95 11.74 16.61
CA LYS A 182 -2.27 11.24 15.40
C LYS A 182 -3.26 10.81 14.32
N GLY A 183 -4.50 10.56 14.72
CA GLY A 183 -5.58 10.06 13.89
C GLY A 183 -6.53 9.18 14.71
N LEU A 184 -6.92 8.00 14.22
CA LEU A 184 -7.91 7.13 14.90
C LEU A 184 -7.38 5.74 15.23
N ARG A 185 -7.84 5.22 16.37
CA ARG A 185 -7.73 3.81 16.72
C ARG A 185 -9.10 3.14 16.68
N ILE A 186 -9.15 1.96 16.06
CA ILE A 186 -10.36 1.16 15.87
C ILE A 186 -10.16 -0.20 16.53
N LEU A 187 -11.06 -0.55 17.45
CA LEU A 187 -11.08 -1.80 18.20
C LEU A 187 -12.44 -2.47 18.13
N GLY A 188 -12.49 -3.78 18.39
CA GLY A 188 -13.74 -4.54 18.41
C GLY A 188 -14.20 -4.96 17.02
N THR A 189 -15.50 -5.14 16.81
CA THR A 189 -16.02 -5.76 15.59
C THR A 189 -16.84 -4.78 14.75
N SER A 190 -16.46 -4.62 13.48
CA SER A 190 -17.24 -3.89 12.45
C SER A 190 -17.40 -4.74 11.18
N THR A 191 -18.62 -4.78 10.66
CA THR A 191 -18.97 -5.48 9.40
C THR A 191 -19.21 -4.51 8.23
N THR A 192 -19.32 -3.22 8.53
CA THR A 192 -19.56 -2.10 7.59
C THR A 192 -18.31 -1.24 7.39
N GLY A 193 -17.30 -1.44 8.25
CA GLY A 193 -15.92 -1.03 8.06
C GLY A 193 -15.74 0.47 8.05
N TRP A 194 -15.21 1.00 6.95
CA TRP A 194 -14.94 2.43 6.83
C TRP A 194 -16.18 3.31 6.97
N ALA A 195 -17.36 2.79 6.65
CA ALA A 195 -18.61 3.52 6.86
C ALA A 195 -18.85 3.82 8.35
N ASP A 196 -18.66 2.83 9.24
CA ASP A 196 -18.82 3.06 10.68
C ASP A 196 -17.81 4.09 11.19
N ALA A 197 -16.58 4.05 10.68
CA ALA A 197 -15.54 5.00 11.09
C ALA A 197 -15.81 6.42 10.62
N VAL A 198 -16.33 6.59 9.40
CA VAL A 198 -16.81 7.87 8.88
C VAL A 198 -18.00 8.37 9.71
N ASP A 199 -19.04 7.54 9.86
CA ASP A 199 -20.25 7.90 10.61
C ASP A 199 -19.92 8.31 12.05
N TYR A 200 -18.94 7.64 12.66
CA TYR A 200 -18.45 7.99 13.98
C TYR A 200 -17.74 9.36 14.02
N CYS A 201 -16.96 9.70 13.00
CA CYS A 201 -16.27 10.98 12.90
C CYS A 201 -17.16 12.15 12.47
N THR A 202 -18.29 11.86 11.82
CA THR A 202 -19.26 12.84 11.32
C THR A 202 -20.62 12.78 12.04
N ASP A 203 -20.69 12.19 13.23
CA ASP A 203 -21.84 12.31 14.13
C ASP A 203 -21.90 13.72 14.73
N TYR A 204 -22.13 14.71 13.86
CA TYR A 204 -22.10 16.13 14.17
C TYR A 204 -22.94 16.56 15.38
N PRO A 205 -24.11 15.95 15.69
CA PRO A 205 -24.80 16.22 16.95
C PRO A 205 -23.93 16.01 18.20
N SER A 206 -23.00 15.06 18.17
CA SER A 206 -22.14 14.71 19.32
C SER A 206 -20.67 15.09 19.13
N ARG A 207 -20.16 15.00 17.90
CA ARG A 207 -18.73 14.89 17.55
C ARG A 207 -18.46 15.50 16.18
N ALA A 208 -17.37 16.26 16.05
CA ALA A 208 -16.89 16.76 14.77
C ALA A 208 -15.41 16.42 14.60
N TRP A 209 -15.07 15.14 14.69
CA TRP A 209 -13.66 14.74 14.80
C TRP A 209 -12.87 14.98 13.52
N GLY A 210 -13.54 14.83 12.38
CA GLY A 210 -13.02 15.19 11.06
C GLY A 210 -11.85 14.35 10.54
N VAL A 211 -11.28 13.41 11.32
CA VAL A 211 -10.19 12.54 10.88
C VAL A 211 -10.60 11.70 9.66
N LEU A 212 -11.84 11.20 9.65
CA LEU A 212 -12.48 10.61 8.48
C LEU A 212 -13.70 11.43 8.10
N GLN A 213 -13.86 11.68 6.79
CA GLN A 213 -14.96 12.48 6.27
C GLN A 213 -15.48 11.89 4.97
N ASN A 214 -16.80 11.86 4.78
CA ASN A 214 -17.40 11.56 3.49
C ASN A 214 -17.68 12.84 2.72
N ARG A 215 -17.14 12.96 1.51
CA ARG A 215 -17.48 14.01 0.55
C ARG A 215 -17.79 13.35 -0.78
N GLU A 216 -19.06 13.39 -1.17
CA GLU A 216 -19.54 12.85 -2.45
C GLU A 216 -19.18 11.38 -2.70
N GLY A 217 -19.14 10.56 -1.64
CA GLY A 217 -18.81 9.13 -1.72
C GLY A 217 -17.32 8.81 -1.60
N ILE A 218 -16.45 9.81 -1.47
CA ILE A 218 -15.02 9.64 -1.19
C ILE A 218 -14.76 9.87 0.30
N TYR A 219 -14.05 8.94 0.92
CA TYR A 219 -13.65 9.02 2.32
C TYR A 219 -12.27 9.66 2.44
N PHE A 220 -12.22 10.89 2.93
CA PHE A 220 -10.98 11.62 3.16
C PHE A 220 -10.40 11.27 4.52
N VAL A 221 -9.12 10.88 4.54
CA VAL A 221 -8.37 10.48 5.75
C VAL A 221 -7.36 11.55 6.14
N TYR A 222 -7.44 12.09 7.36
CA TYR A 222 -6.56 13.13 7.86
C TYR A 222 -5.74 12.62 9.05
N GLY A 223 -4.51 12.14 8.81
CA GLY A 223 -3.66 11.48 9.79
C GLY A 223 -3.67 9.95 9.68
N GLY A 224 -3.23 9.27 10.74
CA GLY A 224 -3.07 7.83 10.78
C GLY A 224 -4.32 7.06 11.20
N ILE A 225 -4.42 5.81 10.77
CA ILE A 225 -5.45 4.87 11.18
C ILE A 225 -4.78 3.62 11.74
N TRP A 226 -5.17 3.24 12.96
CA TRP A 226 -4.74 2.00 13.61
C TRP A 226 -5.94 1.08 13.79
N ILE A 227 -5.87 -0.13 13.25
CA ILE A 227 -6.86 -1.18 13.47
C ILE A 227 -6.23 -2.23 14.38
N GLY A 228 -6.87 -2.46 15.53
CA GLY A 228 -6.34 -3.30 16.60
C GLY A 228 -5.47 -2.52 17.60
N SER A 229 -4.81 -3.24 18.52
CA SER A 229 -3.88 -2.63 19.47
C SER A 229 -2.81 -3.60 19.97
N THR A 230 -1.58 -3.10 20.11
CA THR A 230 -0.47 -3.76 20.84
C THR A 230 -0.69 -3.95 22.34
N THR A 231 -1.78 -3.42 22.89
CA THR A 231 -2.19 -3.60 24.29
C THR A 231 -3.65 -4.02 24.40
N ALA A 232 -4.21 -4.60 23.32
CA ALA A 232 -5.60 -5.04 23.30
C ALA A 232 -5.89 -6.06 24.41
N SER A 233 -7.11 -6.00 24.95
CA SER A 233 -7.68 -7.00 25.87
C SER A 233 -8.81 -7.81 25.22
N THR A 234 -9.02 -7.62 23.92
CA THR A 234 -10.09 -8.23 23.13
C THR A 234 -9.71 -8.30 21.66
N THR A 235 -10.25 -9.27 20.95
CA THR A 235 -10.09 -9.43 19.50
C THR A 235 -10.68 -8.27 18.70
N THR A 236 -10.02 -7.88 17.62
CA THR A 236 -10.53 -6.88 16.66
C THR A 236 -10.84 -7.54 15.32
N SER A 237 -11.97 -7.19 14.70
CA SER A 237 -12.37 -7.67 13.37
C SER A 237 -12.99 -6.52 12.60
N PHE A 238 -12.33 -6.10 11.52
CA PHE A 238 -12.75 -4.97 10.70
C PHE A 238 -12.91 -5.41 9.26
N VAL A 239 -14.16 -5.47 8.79
CA VAL A 239 -14.51 -5.93 7.43
C VAL A 239 -15.10 -4.78 6.63
N THR A 240 -14.60 -4.57 5.41
CA THR A 240 -15.02 -3.51 4.50
C THR A 240 -14.97 -3.96 3.05
N ALA A 241 -15.61 -3.22 2.14
CA ALA A 241 -15.53 -3.45 0.71
C ALA A 241 -15.96 -2.20 -0.08
N GLY A 242 -15.39 -2.01 -1.27
CA GLY A 242 -15.90 -1.12 -2.31
C GLY A 242 -15.92 0.36 -1.94
N ARG A 243 -15.01 0.83 -1.07
CA ARG A 243 -14.91 2.24 -0.69
C ARG A 243 -13.79 2.93 -1.46
N VAL A 244 -13.87 4.24 -1.61
CA VAL A 244 -12.75 5.06 -2.10
C VAL A 244 -12.25 5.88 -0.93
N LEU A 245 -11.01 5.62 -0.52
CA LEU A 245 -10.31 6.34 0.52
C LEU A 245 -9.21 7.18 -0.13
N GLN A 246 -9.18 8.45 0.20
CA GLN A 246 -8.15 9.37 -0.25
C GLN A 246 -7.52 10.04 0.97
N PHE A 247 -6.19 9.99 1.07
CA PHE A 247 -5.51 10.76 2.10
C PHE A 247 -5.71 12.25 1.83
N GLY A 248 -6.28 12.92 2.83
CA GLY A 248 -6.72 14.29 2.78
C GLY A 248 -5.54 15.24 2.82
N ARG A 249 -5.60 16.25 1.97
CA ARG A 249 -4.62 17.32 1.92
C ARG A 249 -4.91 18.35 3.01
N SER A 250 -3.92 18.60 3.86
CA SER A 250 -3.85 19.77 4.73
C SER A 250 -2.54 20.48 4.45
N GLU A 251 -2.62 21.76 4.11
CA GLU A 251 -1.49 22.54 3.61
C GLU A 251 -1.47 23.93 4.23
N TYR A 252 -0.27 24.51 4.27
CA TYR A 252 -0.05 25.91 4.57
C TYR A 252 0.98 26.47 3.59
N TYR A 253 0.97 27.79 3.41
CA TYR A 253 1.95 28.45 2.56
C TYR A 253 3.28 28.57 3.30
N TYR A 254 4.38 28.16 2.69
CA TYR A 254 5.72 28.29 3.26
C TYR A 254 6.73 28.65 2.18
N SER A 255 7.54 29.68 2.44
CA SER A 255 8.54 30.24 1.53
C SER A 255 7.95 30.75 0.19
N SER A 256 7.58 29.84 -0.71
CA SER A 256 7.10 30.15 -2.07
C SER A 256 6.03 29.19 -2.58
N ALA A 257 5.57 28.22 -1.77
CA ALA A 257 4.64 27.19 -2.21
C ALA A 257 3.69 26.78 -1.09
N TRP A 258 2.57 26.18 -1.49
CA TRP A 258 1.73 25.40 -0.59
C TRP A 258 2.42 24.07 -0.31
N VAL A 259 2.69 23.80 0.95
CA VAL A 259 3.35 22.57 1.42
C VAL A 259 2.44 21.85 2.39
N THR A 260 2.63 20.53 2.49
CA THR A 260 1.89 19.73 3.47
C THR A 260 2.16 20.21 4.90
N SER A 261 1.11 20.29 5.70
CA SER A 261 1.22 20.54 7.14
C SER A 261 1.60 19.29 7.93
N TYR A 262 1.71 18.14 7.27
CA TYR A 262 2.09 16.87 7.87
C TYR A 262 3.60 16.60 7.83
N PRO A 263 4.18 15.89 8.81
CA PRO A 263 5.43 15.16 8.64
C PRO A 263 5.23 13.91 7.77
N ASP A 264 6.32 13.34 7.25
CA ASP A 264 6.29 12.13 6.41
C ASP A 264 5.76 10.87 7.12
N THR A 265 5.62 10.93 8.45
CA THR A 265 5.13 9.83 9.29
C THR A 265 3.67 9.98 9.71
N ALA A 266 2.99 11.06 9.30
CA ALA A 266 1.64 11.37 9.78
C ALA A 266 0.55 10.44 9.23
N ASN A 267 0.58 10.24 7.92
CA ASN A 267 -0.45 9.51 7.20
C ASN A 267 -0.04 8.04 7.14
N THR A 268 -0.74 7.21 7.88
CA THR A 268 -0.45 5.78 7.95
C THR A 268 -1.72 4.94 8.05
N LEU A 269 -1.62 3.69 7.60
CA LEU A 269 -2.56 2.63 7.95
C LEU A 269 -1.78 1.50 8.61
N VAL A 270 -2.11 1.20 9.86
CA VAL A 270 -1.42 0.18 10.67
C VAL A 270 -2.42 -0.86 11.14
N ILE A 271 -2.12 -2.12 10.88
CA ILE A 271 -2.84 -3.28 11.42
C ILE A 271 -1.96 -3.92 12.48
N GLU A 272 -2.38 -3.85 13.74
CA GLU A 272 -1.63 -4.36 14.89
C GLU A 272 -2.51 -5.24 15.78
N ASP A 273 -1.88 -6.04 16.63
CA ASP A 273 -2.57 -6.93 17.55
C ASP A 273 -1.82 -7.04 18.88
N GLN A 274 -2.39 -7.82 19.80
CA GLN A 274 -1.73 -8.27 21.00
C GLN A 274 -1.81 -9.80 21.07
N ASN A 275 -0.77 -10.46 21.59
CA ASN A 275 -0.77 -11.91 21.75
C ASN A 275 -1.98 -12.38 22.59
N GLY A 276 -2.76 -13.32 22.06
CA GLY A 276 -4.02 -13.80 22.61
C GLY A 276 -5.27 -13.02 22.16
N TYR A 277 -5.08 -11.90 21.46
CA TYR A 277 -6.14 -10.99 21.00
C TYR A 277 -5.94 -10.63 19.54
N PRO A 278 -6.24 -11.56 18.62
CA PRO A 278 -5.99 -11.36 17.20
C PRO A 278 -6.78 -10.20 16.61
N THR A 279 -6.17 -9.59 15.59
CA THR A 279 -6.78 -8.60 14.71
C THR A 279 -6.98 -9.19 13.33
N THR A 280 -8.22 -9.15 12.83
CA THR A 280 -8.57 -9.46 11.45
C THR A 280 -8.93 -8.19 10.72
N PHE A 281 -8.22 -7.88 9.64
CA PHE A 281 -8.60 -6.82 8.69
C PHE A 281 -8.92 -7.45 7.33
N GLN A 282 -10.15 -7.24 6.86
CA GLN A 282 -10.58 -7.73 5.56
C GLN A 282 -11.15 -6.60 4.69
N ASP A 283 -10.62 -6.45 3.48
CA ASP A 283 -11.16 -5.54 2.46
C ASP A 283 -11.47 -6.29 1.17
N GLY A 284 -12.71 -6.12 0.70
CA GLY A 284 -13.22 -6.77 -0.50
C GLY A 284 -13.75 -8.18 -0.27
N ILE A 285 -14.04 -8.85 -1.39
CA ILE A 285 -14.72 -10.15 -1.43
C ILE A 285 -13.89 -11.13 -2.25
N ILE A 286 -13.62 -12.31 -1.69
CA ILE A 286 -13.01 -13.43 -2.41
C ILE A 286 -14.02 -14.07 -3.38
N VAL A 287 -13.56 -14.43 -4.57
CA VAL A 287 -14.34 -15.13 -5.60
C VAL A 287 -13.54 -16.36 -6.03
N GLY A 288 -14.15 -17.54 -5.89
CA GLY A 288 -13.41 -18.78 -6.10
C GLY A 288 -12.34 -18.97 -5.01
N THR A 289 -11.18 -19.49 -5.41
CA THR A 289 -10.09 -19.83 -4.49
C THR A 289 -9.02 -18.74 -4.38
N ASP A 290 -8.78 -18.00 -5.48
CA ASP A 290 -7.57 -17.16 -5.62
C ASP A 290 -7.87 -15.76 -6.18
N ALA A 291 -9.13 -15.40 -6.43
CA ALA A 291 -9.50 -14.12 -7.03
C ALA A 291 -10.22 -13.20 -6.03
N GLY A 292 -10.05 -11.90 -6.21
CA GLY A 292 -10.70 -10.86 -5.41
C GLY A 292 -11.53 -9.91 -6.24
N ARG A 293 -12.62 -9.39 -5.67
CA ARG A 293 -13.42 -8.30 -6.25
C ARG A 293 -13.89 -7.33 -5.17
N SER A 294 -14.33 -6.16 -5.63
CA SER A 294 -14.99 -5.16 -4.78
C SER A 294 -14.12 -4.71 -3.59
N GLY A 295 -12.79 -4.73 -3.72
CA GLY A 295 -11.90 -4.13 -2.75
C GLY A 295 -12.00 -2.61 -2.78
N SER A 296 -11.54 -1.96 -1.71
CA SER A 296 -11.49 -0.52 -1.62
C SER A 296 -10.33 0.05 -2.45
N GLN A 297 -10.38 1.34 -2.76
CA GLN A 297 -9.27 2.08 -3.35
C GLN A 297 -8.66 2.97 -2.27
N PHE A 298 -7.33 2.91 -2.12
CA PHE A 298 -6.56 3.79 -1.25
C PHE A 298 -5.69 4.69 -2.12
N ILE A 299 -5.94 5.99 -2.06
CA ILE A 299 -5.32 6.99 -2.92
C ILE A 299 -4.46 7.92 -2.05
N GLY A 300 -3.17 7.99 -2.35
CA GLY A 300 -2.24 8.89 -1.68
C GLY A 300 -2.47 10.35 -2.08
N ASP A 301 -2.06 11.27 -1.20
CA ASP A 301 -1.92 12.68 -1.56
C ASP A 301 -0.51 12.93 -2.14
N PRO A 302 -0.39 13.63 -3.28
CA PRO A 302 0.90 13.83 -3.94
C PRO A 302 1.93 14.62 -3.11
N ASN A 303 1.49 15.35 -2.08
CA ASN A 303 2.33 16.22 -1.25
C ASN A 303 2.62 15.61 0.12
N SER A 304 2.20 14.37 0.39
CA SER A 304 2.52 13.65 1.62
C SER A 304 3.09 12.27 1.34
N THR A 305 3.90 11.79 2.27
CA THR A 305 4.38 10.40 2.28
C THR A 305 3.39 9.59 3.11
N ILE A 306 2.74 8.60 2.47
CA ILE A 306 1.82 7.68 3.14
C ILE A 306 2.51 6.33 3.25
N SER A 307 2.60 5.79 4.46
CA SER A 307 3.12 4.44 4.70
C SER A 307 2.00 3.51 5.16
N MET A 308 2.13 2.21 4.90
CA MET A 308 1.14 1.22 5.30
C MET A 308 1.84 0.01 5.89
N THR A 309 1.52 -0.28 7.14
CA THR A 309 1.91 -1.53 7.79
C THR A 309 0.69 -2.41 7.86
N LEU A 310 0.49 -3.21 6.81
CA LEU A 310 -0.69 -4.05 6.64
C LEU A 310 -0.61 -5.33 7.47
N TYR A 311 0.37 -5.42 8.37
CA TYR A 311 0.46 -6.33 9.50
C TYR A 311 1.75 -6.05 10.30
N SER A 312 1.63 -5.82 11.60
CA SER A 312 2.74 -5.76 12.57
C SER A 312 2.49 -6.63 13.80
N GLY A 313 1.60 -7.62 13.68
CA GLY A 313 1.09 -8.40 14.80
C GLY A 313 2.04 -9.49 15.32
N ASN A 314 1.96 -9.73 16.63
CA ASN A 314 2.62 -10.79 17.37
C ASN A 314 1.75 -12.07 17.47
N ASP A 315 0.45 -12.01 17.17
CA ASP A 315 -0.45 -13.17 17.26
C ASP A 315 -0.52 -13.93 15.92
N ALA A 316 -0.24 -15.24 15.96
CA ALA A 316 -0.25 -16.09 14.77
C ALA A 316 -1.65 -16.27 14.14
N SER A 317 -2.71 -15.89 14.82
CA SER A 317 -4.10 -15.95 14.32
C SER A 317 -4.55 -14.64 13.69
N SER A 318 -3.78 -13.56 13.82
CA SER A 318 -4.09 -12.28 13.16
C SER A 318 -3.83 -12.37 11.67
N VAL A 319 -4.74 -11.79 10.90
CA VAL A 319 -4.72 -11.87 9.44
C VAL A 319 -5.20 -10.59 8.77
N THR A 320 -4.53 -10.25 7.68
CA THR A 320 -4.95 -9.23 6.72
C THR A 320 -5.31 -9.90 5.40
N LYS A 321 -6.51 -9.60 4.91
CA LYS A 321 -7.11 -10.20 3.72
C LYS A 321 -7.62 -9.10 2.79
N LEU A 322 -6.92 -8.88 1.68
CA LEU A 322 -7.28 -7.87 0.68
C LEU A 322 -7.65 -8.55 -0.63
N TYR A 323 -8.81 -8.21 -1.17
CA TYR A 323 -9.39 -8.83 -2.34
C TYR A 323 -9.88 -7.78 -3.33
N GLY A 324 -9.19 -7.63 -4.47
CA GLY A 324 -9.55 -6.61 -5.45
C GLY A 324 -9.25 -5.18 -4.98
N THR A 325 -8.42 -5.00 -3.96
CA THR A 325 -8.05 -3.69 -3.38
C THR A 325 -7.03 -2.99 -4.26
N THR A 326 -7.20 -1.68 -4.45
CA THR A 326 -6.26 -0.85 -5.21
C THR A 326 -5.54 0.13 -4.29
N PHE A 327 -4.22 0.17 -4.38
CA PHE A 327 -3.36 1.18 -3.79
C PHE A 327 -2.79 2.04 -4.91
N LYS A 328 -2.98 3.36 -4.80
CA LYS A 328 -2.54 4.31 -5.81
C LYS A 328 -1.77 5.44 -5.16
N ASP A 329 -0.58 5.73 -5.69
CA ASP A 329 0.27 6.86 -5.30
C ASP A 329 0.63 6.87 -3.80
N ILE A 330 0.72 5.69 -3.19
CA ILE A 330 1.20 5.50 -1.80
C ILE A 330 2.72 5.52 -1.80
N LYS A 331 3.32 6.70 -1.67
CA LYS A 331 4.77 6.93 -1.88
C LYS A 331 5.68 6.40 -0.76
N GLY A 332 5.15 6.20 0.44
CA GLY A 332 5.90 5.62 1.56
C GLY A 332 6.03 4.11 1.45
N THR A 333 6.48 3.48 2.52
CA THR A 333 6.67 2.02 2.55
C THR A 333 5.34 1.29 2.71
N ILE A 334 5.16 0.21 1.96
CA ILE A 334 4.08 -0.76 2.17
C ILE A 334 4.68 -2.07 2.66
N THR A 335 4.32 -2.48 3.88
CA THR A 335 4.75 -3.76 4.45
C THR A 335 3.55 -4.69 4.55
N LEU A 336 3.62 -5.82 3.84
CA LEU A 336 2.66 -6.90 3.94
C LEU A 336 3.08 -7.90 5.02
N GLY A 337 2.12 -8.66 5.55
CA GLY A 337 2.39 -9.45 6.75
C GLY A 337 3.29 -10.66 6.60
N THR A 338 3.73 -11.16 7.74
CA THR A 338 4.65 -12.30 7.91
C THR A 338 3.94 -13.59 8.36
N ASN A 339 2.62 -13.63 8.19
CA ASN A 339 1.79 -14.81 8.37
C ASN A 339 1.34 -15.35 7.00
N THR A 340 1.44 -16.66 6.79
CA THR A 340 1.00 -17.33 5.56
C THR A 340 -0.52 -17.31 5.37
N ALA A 341 -1.28 -17.05 6.44
CA ALA A 341 -2.73 -16.87 6.39
C ALA A 341 -3.18 -15.50 5.85
N ASN A 342 -2.25 -14.54 5.69
CA ASN A 342 -2.53 -13.28 5.01
C ASN A 342 -2.72 -13.50 3.51
N GLN A 343 -3.69 -12.80 2.93
CA GLN A 343 -4.09 -12.98 1.53
C GLN A 343 -4.20 -11.62 0.84
N TYR A 344 -3.60 -11.50 -0.34
CA TYR A 344 -3.61 -10.31 -1.17
C TYR A 344 -3.91 -10.74 -2.61
N PHE A 345 -5.19 -10.87 -2.93
CA PHE A 345 -5.63 -11.45 -4.20
C PHE A 345 -6.24 -10.39 -5.10
N SER A 346 -5.87 -10.43 -6.38
CA SER A 346 -6.38 -9.49 -7.39
C SER A 346 -6.17 -8.02 -7.00
N CYS A 347 -5.14 -7.73 -6.20
CA CYS A 347 -4.85 -6.36 -5.78
C CYS A 347 -4.15 -5.58 -6.90
N THR A 348 -4.19 -4.26 -6.82
CA THR A 348 -3.43 -3.38 -7.71
C THR A 348 -2.59 -2.41 -6.90
N PHE A 349 -1.30 -2.29 -7.21
CA PHE A 349 -0.39 -1.32 -6.64
C PHE A 349 0.15 -0.43 -7.77
N GLN A 350 -0.34 0.79 -7.86
CA GLN A 350 -0.01 1.73 -8.91
C GLN A 350 0.75 2.93 -8.33
N GLY A 351 1.94 3.24 -8.86
CA GLY A 351 2.70 4.40 -8.39
C GLY A 351 3.05 4.35 -6.90
N CYS A 352 3.13 3.14 -6.32
CA CYS A 352 3.42 2.96 -4.89
C CYS A 352 4.93 2.90 -4.65
N GLY A 353 5.38 3.29 -3.46
CA GLY A 353 6.77 3.29 -3.02
C GLY A 353 7.34 1.89 -2.78
N VAL A 354 8.34 1.81 -1.89
CA VAL A 354 9.01 0.55 -1.54
C VAL A 354 8.01 -0.42 -0.91
N MET A 355 8.10 -1.70 -1.30
CA MET A 355 7.23 -2.74 -0.76
C MET A 355 8.01 -3.92 -0.21
N THR A 356 7.57 -4.43 0.94
CA THR A 356 8.06 -5.69 1.50
C THR A 356 6.91 -6.68 1.56
N LEU A 357 7.04 -7.75 0.78
CA LEU A 357 6.11 -8.88 0.81
C LEU A 357 6.64 -9.82 1.90
N GLY A 358 5.99 -9.96 3.06
CA GLY A 358 6.41 -10.96 4.05
C GLY A 358 6.16 -12.41 3.56
N THR A 359 5.73 -13.31 4.44
CA THR A 359 5.40 -14.71 4.08
C THR A 359 3.95 -14.88 3.58
N SER A 360 3.29 -13.77 3.24
CA SER A 360 1.90 -13.73 2.80
C SER A 360 1.65 -14.38 1.44
N SER A 361 0.39 -14.72 1.15
CA SER A 361 -0.04 -15.15 -0.18
C SER A 361 -0.49 -13.96 -1.03
N VAL A 362 0.29 -13.62 -2.04
CA VAL A 362 0.02 -12.58 -3.02
C VAL A 362 -0.24 -13.25 -4.36
N GLN A 363 -1.43 -13.08 -4.90
CA GLN A 363 -1.84 -13.78 -6.12
C GLN A 363 -2.63 -12.89 -7.05
N ASN A 364 -2.51 -13.12 -8.36
CA ASN A 364 -3.27 -12.41 -9.39
C ASN A 364 -3.15 -10.88 -9.29
N THR A 365 -2.04 -10.39 -8.73
CA THR A 365 -1.86 -8.99 -8.32
C THR A 365 -1.07 -8.21 -9.37
N LEU A 366 -1.46 -6.96 -9.58
CA LEU A 366 -0.86 -6.08 -10.56
C LEU A 366 -0.02 -4.99 -9.87
N PHE A 367 1.25 -4.88 -10.26
CA PHE A 367 2.17 -3.82 -9.88
C PHE A 367 2.46 -2.95 -11.11
N VAL A 368 2.01 -1.69 -11.09
CA VAL A 368 2.17 -0.75 -12.22
C VAL A 368 3.01 0.43 -11.81
N SER A 369 4.10 0.66 -12.55
CA SER A 369 5.02 1.77 -12.31
C SER A 369 5.37 1.92 -10.82
N PRO A 370 5.84 0.84 -10.15
CA PRO A 370 6.27 0.95 -8.77
C PRO A 370 7.38 2.00 -8.68
N LEU A 371 7.24 2.91 -7.72
CA LEU A 371 8.21 3.96 -7.40
C LEU A 371 9.32 3.46 -6.47
N GLY A 372 9.19 2.25 -5.89
CA GLY A 372 10.22 1.65 -5.04
C GLY A 372 10.31 0.13 -5.19
N LEU A 373 11.46 -0.42 -4.77
CA LEU A 373 11.80 -1.85 -4.86
C LEU A 373 10.76 -2.72 -4.16
N ILE A 374 10.39 -3.85 -4.78
CA ILE A 374 9.59 -4.90 -4.16
C ILE A 374 10.54 -5.99 -3.64
N THR A 375 10.52 -6.21 -2.32
CA THR A 375 11.34 -7.23 -1.66
C THR A 375 10.49 -8.43 -1.29
N TYR A 376 10.87 -9.62 -1.77
CA TYR A 376 10.19 -10.87 -1.43
C TYR A 376 10.69 -11.46 -0.11
N GLY A 377 9.77 -11.88 0.75
CA GLY A 377 10.02 -12.38 2.11
C GLY A 377 9.63 -13.83 2.35
N GLY A 378 9.42 -14.63 1.29
CA GLY A 378 9.26 -16.09 1.41
C GLY A 378 7.84 -16.65 1.31
N GLY A 379 6.84 -15.82 1.00
CA GLY A 379 5.43 -16.19 0.90
C GLY A 379 5.02 -16.98 -0.35
N VAL A 380 3.94 -16.58 -1.01
CA VAL A 380 3.54 -17.01 -2.36
C VAL A 380 3.31 -15.73 -3.18
N LEU A 381 3.79 -15.67 -4.40
CA LEU A 381 3.73 -14.52 -5.31
C LEU A 381 3.40 -15.02 -6.73
N LYS A 382 2.19 -15.54 -6.95
CA LYS A 382 1.81 -16.20 -8.21
C LYS A 382 0.94 -15.35 -9.11
N ASN A 383 1.01 -15.59 -10.41
CA ASN A 383 0.18 -14.95 -11.42
C ASN A 383 0.20 -13.41 -11.30
N CYS A 384 1.32 -12.85 -10.86
CA CYS A 384 1.44 -11.41 -10.63
C CYS A 384 2.03 -10.74 -11.87
N SER A 385 1.68 -9.47 -12.09
CA SER A 385 2.18 -8.70 -13.23
C SER A 385 2.95 -7.49 -12.74
N PHE A 386 4.19 -7.33 -13.17
CA PHE A 386 5.08 -6.22 -12.87
C PHE A 386 5.29 -5.41 -14.15
N ILE A 387 4.65 -4.25 -14.26
CA ILE A 387 4.56 -3.48 -15.50
C ILE A 387 5.23 -2.12 -15.34
N SER A 388 6.08 -1.76 -16.31
CA SER A 388 6.68 -0.43 -16.44
C SER A 388 7.46 0.00 -15.20
N SER A 389 8.23 -0.91 -14.61
CA SER A 389 9.16 -0.56 -13.52
C SER A 389 10.31 0.29 -14.07
N ALA A 390 10.43 1.52 -13.61
CA ALA A 390 11.59 2.39 -13.89
C ALA A 390 12.72 2.20 -12.87
N LEU A 391 12.58 1.22 -11.99
CA LEU A 391 13.53 0.92 -10.91
C LEU A 391 14.74 0.17 -11.46
N PRO A 392 15.88 0.19 -10.74
CA PRO A 392 17.00 -0.69 -11.06
C PRO A 392 16.60 -2.17 -11.11
N VAL A 393 15.64 -2.58 -10.28
CA VAL A 393 15.10 -3.94 -10.18
C VAL A 393 13.62 -3.87 -9.80
N ALA A 394 12.74 -4.66 -10.45
CA ALA A 394 11.34 -4.75 -10.06
C ALA A 394 11.12 -5.63 -8.81
N LEU A 395 11.73 -6.83 -8.76
CA LEU A 395 11.63 -7.77 -7.65
C LEU A 395 13.01 -8.19 -7.12
N SER A 396 13.26 -8.02 -5.83
CA SER A 396 14.43 -8.58 -5.15
C SER A 396 14.11 -9.95 -4.56
N TRP A 397 14.79 -10.99 -5.05
CA TRP A 397 14.74 -12.37 -4.56
C TRP A 397 16.00 -12.69 -3.75
N ASN A 398 16.00 -12.27 -2.48
CA ASN A 398 17.13 -12.50 -1.55
C ASN A 398 16.74 -13.43 -0.40
N VAL A 399 16.16 -14.59 -0.74
CA VAL A 399 15.73 -15.62 0.22
C VAL A 399 16.22 -17.01 -0.21
N ALA A 400 16.45 -17.89 0.75
CA ALA A 400 16.94 -19.26 0.52
C ALA A 400 15.81 -20.24 0.17
N VAL A 401 14.98 -19.88 -0.82
CA VAL A 401 13.83 -20.66 -1.26
C VAL A 401 13.80 -20.70 -2.80
N ASP A 402 13.45 -21.86 -3.35
CA ASP A 402 13.22 -22.02 -4.79
C ASP A 402 12.03 -21.14 -5.24
N THR A 403 12.12 -20.58 -6.44
CA THR A 403 11.04 -19.83 -7.10
C THR A 403 9.89 -20.74 -7.54
N ASN A 404 10.12 -22.05 -7.72
CA ASN A 404 9.07 -23.00 -8.08
C ASN A 404 7.93 -22.99 -7.05
N THR A 405 6.68 -22.99 -7.49
CA THR A 405 5.48 -22.89 -6.63
C THR A 405 5.33 -21.56 -5.90
N LYS A 406 6.24 -20.62 -6.14
CA LYS A 406 6.28 -19.34 -5.42
C LYS A 406 6.09 -18.17 -6.35
N LEU A 407 6.73 -18.16 -7.51
CA LEU A 407 6.67 -17.06 -8.47
C LEU A 407 5.85 -17.38 -9.73
N ASP A 408 5.34 -18.61 -9.84
CA ASP A 408 4.77 -19.17 -11.08
C ASP A 408 3.74 -18.28 -11.78
N GLY A 409 3.74 -18.33 -13.11
CA GLY A 409 2.74 -17.62 -13.94
C GLY A 409 2.88 -16.10 -13.94
N SER A 410 3.94 -15.56 -13.34
CA SER A 410 4.13 -14.11 -13.24
C SER A 410 4.71 -13.50 -14.50
N LEU A 411 4.30 -12.26 -14.78
CA LEU A 411 4.72 -11.47 -15.94
C LEU A 411 5.55 -10.27 -15.50
N PHE A 412 6.67 -10.04 -16.19
CA PHE A 412 7.54 -8.89 -16.01
C PHE A 412 7.67 -8.14 -17.34
N SER A 413 7.29 -6.86 -17.34
CA SER A 413 7.34 -6.00 -18.52
C SER A 413 8.10 -4.72 -18.21
N SER A 414 9.25 -4.53 -18.87
CA SER A 414 10.11 -3.36 -18.71
C SER A 414 9.75 -2.24 -19.69
N SER A 415 9.92 -0.99 -19.24
CA SER A 415 9.90 0.20 -20.09
C SER A 415 11.27 0.54 -20.71
N GLY A 416 12.23 -0.41 -20.66
CA GLY A 416 13.57 -0.27 -21.25
C GLY A 416 14.69 0.00 -20.26
N THR A 417 14.44 -0.10 -18.96
CA THR A 417 15.43 0.17 -17.89
C THR A 417 15.35 -0.88 -16.77
N GLY A 418 16.49 -1.18 -16.14
CA GLY A 418 16.56 -2.03 -14.96
C GLY A 418 16.28 -3.52 -15.22
N HIS A 419 16.15 -4.29 -14.15
CA HIS A 419 16.01 -5.74 -14.20
C HIS A 419 14.62 -6.18 -13.72
N ALA A 420 14.14 -7.33 -14.20
CA ALA A 420 12.92 -7.95 -13.69
C ALA A 420 13.14 -8.46 -12.25
N ILE A 421 14.15 -9.31 -12.10
CA ILE A 421 14.44 -10.01 -10.86
C ILE A 421 15.93 -9.85 -10.55
N GLU A 422 16.24 -9.47 -9.31
CA GLU A 422 17.58 -9.60 -8.75
C GLU A 422 17.66 -10.84 -7.86
N LEU A 423 18.60 -11.72 -8.15
CA LEU A 423 18.93 -12.87 -7.32
C LEU A 423 20.01 -12.45 -6.32
N GLY A 424 19.62 -12.35 -5.04
CA GLY A 424 20.51 -11.91 -3.97
C GLY A 424 21.40 -13.03 -3.41
N THR A 425 22.27 -12.67 -2.46
CA THR A 425 23.25 -13.57 -1.83
C THR A 425 22.63 -14.82 -1.18
N ASN A 426 21.40 -14.71 -0.67
CA ASN A 426 20.68 -15.81 -0.05
C ASN A 426 19.95 -16.72 -1.05
N CYS A 427 19.84 -16.36 -2.34
CA CYS A 427 19.18 -17.18 -3.36
C CYS A 427 19.83 -18.59 -3.44
N PRO A 428 19.10 -19.70 -3.56
CA PRO A 428 19.71 -21.02 -3.70
C PRO A 428 20.62 -21.14 -4.95
N ALA A 429 21.55 -22.11 -4.94
CA ALA A 429 22.41 -22.38 -6.10
C ALA A 429 21.65 -23.02 -7.30
N ALA A 430 20.44 -23.51 -7.07
CA ALA A 430 19.55 -24.03 -8.09
C ALA A 430 18.12 -23.55 -7.81
N ILE A 431 17.46 -23.02 -8.83
CA ILE A 431 16.06 -22.56 -8.78
C ILE A 431 15.33 -22.94 -10.07
N THR A 432 14.00 -22.87 -10.06
CA THR A 432 13.17 -23.17 -11.23
C THR A 432 12.23 -22.01 -11.54
N PHE A 433 12.23 -21.55 -12.78
CA PHE A 433 11.23 -20.63 -13.31
C PHE A 433 10.13 -21.40 -14.02
N THR A 434 8.90 -21.25 -13.52
CA THR A 434 7.71 -21.92 -14.05
C THR A 434 6.75 -20.88 -14.61
N ASP A 435 6.46 -20.96 -15.91
CA ASP A 435 5.53 -20.09 -16.64
C ASP A 435 5.78 -18.58 -16.43
N LEU A 436 7.04 -18.17 -16.31
CA LEU A 436 7.39 -16.76 -16.22
C LEU A 436 7.46 -16.14 -17.61
N THR A 437 6.95 -14.92 -17.72
CA THR A 437 7.03 -14.13 -18.97
C THR A 437 7.86 -12.88 -18.75
N PHE A 438 8.85 -12.64 -19.62
CA PHE A 438 9.69 -11.44 -19.61
C PHE A 438 9.55 -10.69 -20.95
N SER A 439 9.25 -9.39 -20.90
CA SER A 439 9.13 -8.54 -22.10
C SER A 439 9.76 -7.16 -21.91
N GLY A 440 10.27 -6.57 -22.98
CA GLY A 440 10.86 -5.20 -22.96
C GLY A 440 12.27 -5.10 -22.35
N TYR A 441 12.88 -6.23 -22.00
CA TYR A 441 14.27 -6.29 -21.51
C TYR A 441 15.28 -6.32 -22.66
N GLY A 442 16.46 -5.76 -22.42
CA GLY A 442 17.58 -5.69 -23.35
C GLY A 442 18.43 -6.95 -23.35
N SER A 443 19.55 -6.87 -24.08
CA SER A 443 20.51 -7.98 -24.23
C SER A 443 21.18 -8.38 -22.91
N ALA A 444 21.77 -9.57 -22.90
CA ALA A 444 22.57 -10.07 -21.78
C ALA A 444 23.72 -9.10 -21.42
N GLU A 445 24.12 -9.14 -20.14
CA GLU A 445 25.17 -8.32 -19.51
C GLU A 445 24.93 -6.79 -19.53
N THR A 446 23.80 -6.33 -20.07
CA THR A 446 23.40 -4.92 -20.01
C THR A 446 22.69 -4.57 -18.70
N THR A 447 22.54 -3.29 -18.39
CA THR A 447 21.76 -2.77 -17.25
C THR A 447 20.24 -2.91 -17.43
N ASN A 448 19.79 -3.51 -18.54
CA ASN A 448 18.38 -3.82 -18.80
C ASN A 448 18.17 -5.32 -19.11
N ALA A 449 19.08 -6.21 -18.70
CA ALA A 449 18.84 -7.66 -18.80
C ALA A 449 17.66 -8.07 -17.91
N ALA A 450 16.91 -9.11 -18.26
CA ALA A 450 15.75 -9.53 -17.47
C ALA A 450 16.14 -9.98 -16.06
N ILE A 451 17.22 -10.77 -15.92
CA ILE A 451 17.70 -11.26 -14.63
C ILE A 451 19.02 -10.58 -14.28
N TYR A 452 19.15 -10.15 -13.03
CA TYR A 452 20.42 -9.75 -12.44
C TYR A 452 20.85 -10.74 -11.37
N ASN A 453 21.85 -11.57 -11.66
CA ASN A 453 22.43 -12.45 -10.67
C ASN A 453 23.49 -11.68 -9.87
N ASN A 454 23.08 -11.12 -8.74
CA ASN A 454 23.93 -10.39 -7.81
C ASN A 454 24.30 -11.23 -6.58
N SER A 455 24.20 -12.55 -6.68
CA SER A 455 24.33 -13.45 -5.53
C SER A 455 25.79 -13.72 -5.13
N GLY A 456 26.75 -13.41 -6.00
CA GLY A 456 28.16 -13.74 -5.82
C GLY A 456 28.50 -15.22 -6.00
N LYS A 457 27.59 -16.01 -6.60
CA LYS A 457 27.78 -17.45 -6.83
C LYS A 457 27.16 -17.93 -8.15
N ALA A 458 27.48 -19.17 -8.51
CA ALA A 458 26.86 -19.87 -9.61
C ALA A 458 25.40 -20.23 -9.27
N ILE A 459 24.46 -19.87 -10.15
CA ILE A 459 23.04 -20.23 -10.06
C ILE A 459 22.64 -21.00 -11.32
N ALA A 460 22.09 -22.20 -11.14
CA ALA A 460 21.42 -22.95 -12.20
C ALA A 460 19.92 -22.64 -12.19
N ILE A 461 19.36 -22.24 -13.35
CA ILE A 461 17.94 -21.91 -13.48
C ILE A 461 17.29 -22.89 -14.46
N SER A 462 16.49 -23.82 -13.94
CA SER A 462 15.64 -24.69 -14.76
C SER A 462 14.44 -23.90 -15.28
N LEU A 463 14.06 -24.13 -16.54
CA LEU A 463 12.97 -23.40 -17.20
C LEU A 463 11.83 -24.36 -17.53
N ILE A 464 10.63 -24.10 -17.01
CA ILE A 464 9.39 -24.83 -17.33
C ILE A 464 8.40 -23.82 -17.88
N GLY A 465 7.99 -23.96 -19.14
CA GLY A 465 7.08 -23.00 -19.79
C GLY A 465 7.61 -21.55 -19.89
N THR A 466 8.88 -21.33 -19.54
CA THR A 466 9.55 -20.03 -19.52
C THR A 466 10.57 -19.96 -20.66
N THR A 467 10.52 -18.92 -21.49
CA THR A 467 11.58 -18.66 -22.47
C THR A 467 12.86 -18.20 -21.77
N GLU A 468 14.03 -18.61 -22.26
CA GLU A 468 15.32 -18.22 -21.69
C GLU A 468 15.45 -16.69 -21.57
N PRO A 469 15.55 -16.14 -20.34
CA PRO A 469 15.65 -14.71 -20.14
C PRO A 469 17.09 -14.22 -20.34
N THR A 470 17.27 -12.93 -20.66
CA THR A 470 18.59 -12.32 -20.69
C THR A 470 19.12 -12.14 -19.26
N VAL A 471 20.42 -12.37 -19.05
CA VAL A 471 21.04 -12.31 -17.73
C VAL A 471 22.21 -11.32 -17.71
N LYS A 472 22.35 -10.61 -16.60
CA LYS A 472 23.57 -9.92 -16.19
C LYS A 472 24.14 -10.59 -14.95
N ASN A 473 25.44 -10.89 -14.94
CA ASN A 473 26.09 -11.45 -13.76
C ASN A 473 26.88 -10.37 -13.00
N GLY A 474 26.65 -10.29 -11.69
CA GLY A 474 27.44 -9.49 -10.78
C GLY A 474 28.83 -10.10 -10.54
N SER A 475 29.65 -9.41 -9.75
CA SER A 475 30.99 -9.89 -9.42
C SER A 475 30.95 -11.26 -8.72
N GLY A 476 31.72 -12.23 -9.23
CA GLY A 476 31.79 -13.59 -8.68
C GLY A 476 30.55 -14.46 -8.95
N ALA A 477 29.53 -13.93 -9.64
CA ALA A 477 28.33 -14.67 -10.00
C ALA A 477 28.44 -15.30 -11.39
N SER A 478 27.73 -16.41 -11.60
CA SER A 478 27.49 -16.97 -12.93
C SER A 478 26.09 -17.56 -12.98
N THR A 479 25.49 -17.57 -14.17
CA THR A 479 24.15 -18.11 -14.37
C THR A 479 24.18 -19.10 -15.52
N THR A 480 23.62 -20.28 -15.30
CA THR A 480 23.48 -21.30 -16.34
C THR A 480 22.03 -21.70 -16.45
N PHE A 481 21.53 -21.70 -17.67
CA PHE A 481 20.32 -22.42 -18.02
C PHE A 481 20.76 -23.82 -18.44
N PRO A 482 20.43 -24.89 -17.68
CA PRO A 482 20.72 -26.24 -18.12
C PRO A 482 20.17 -26.42 -19.53
N SER A 483 21.01 -26.90 -20.45
CA SER A 483 20.71 -26.96 -21.88
C SER A 483 19.36 -27.64 -22.11
N SER A 484 18.55 -27.04 -22.97
CA SER A 484 17.39 -27.72 -23.51
C SER A 484 17.86 -28.98 -24.25
N VAL A 485 17.16 -30.08 -24.05
CA VAL A 485 17.44 -31.35 -24.71
C VAL A 485 16.28 -31.72 -25.61
N THR A 486 16.57 -31.98 -26.87
CA THR A 486 15.60 -32.52 -27.81
C THR A 486 15.42 -33.99 -27.51
N LEU A 487 14.21 -34.37 -27.12
CA LEU A 487 13.80 -35.74 -26.91
C LEU A 487 13.02 -36.20 -28.14
N LYS A 488 13.50 -37.25 -28.79
CA LYS A 488 12.93 -37.77 -30.05
C LYS A 488 12.70 -39.27 -29.94
N ILE A 489 11.52 -39.74 -30.33
CA ILE A 489 11.22 -41.15 -30.57
C ILE A 489 11.15 -41.36 -32.08
N THR A 490 11.91 -42.33 -32.59
CA THR A 490 11.84 -42.76 -33.99
C THR A 490 11.26 -44.17 -34.05
N VAL A 491 10.12 -44.34 -34.73
CA VAL A 491 9.41 -45.60 -34.80
C VAL A 491 9.48 -46.19 -36.20
N LYS A 492 9.91 -47.44 -36.27
CA LYS A 492 9.98 -48.24 -37.50
C LYS A 492 9.28 -49.58 -37.32
N ASP A 493 8.87 -50.19 -38.42
CA ASP A 493 8.41 -51.58 -38.43
C ASP A 493 9.59 -52.57 -38.46
N ILE A 494 9.30 -53.87 -38.51
CA ILE A 494 10.32 -54.93 -38.55
C ILE A 494 11.18 -54.91 -39.84
N ASN A 495 10.69 -54.28 -40.92
CA ASN A 495 11.41 -54.12 -42.17
C ASN A 495 12.30 -52.87 -42.17
N GLY A 496 12.18 -52.02 -41.15
CA GLY A 496 12.93 -50.78 -41.01
C GLY A 496 12.25 -49.57 -41.65
N ASP A 497 11.00 -49.72 -42.10
CA ASP A 497 10.22 -48.64 -42.71
C ASP A 497 9.63 -47.72 -41.62
N PRO A 498 9.64 -46.39 -41.82
CA PRO A 498 9.12 -45.45 -40.85
C PRO A 498 7.61 -45.61 -40.66
N MET A 499 7.17 -45.67 -39.40
CA MET A 499 5.76 -45.85 -39.09
C MET A 499 5.08 -44.52 -38.78
N VAL A 500 4.11 -44.13 -39.61
CA VAL A 500 3.32 -42.90 -39.44
C VAL A 500 2.14 -43.14 -38.48
N GLY A 501 1.77 -42.12 -37.69
CA GLY A 501 0.59 -42.12 -36.84
C GLY A 501 0.68 -43.04 -35.61
N VAL A 502 1.90 -43.38 -35.18
CA VAL A 502 2.14 -44.13 -33.95
C VAL A 502 2.12 -43.16 -32.78
N ARG A 503 1.40 -43.48 -31.69
CA ARG A 503 1.35 -42.57 -30.54
C ARG A 503 2.51 -42.80 -29.59
N CYS A 504 3.19 -41.71 -29.24
CA CYS A 504 4.43 -41.66 -28.48
C CYS A 504 4.22 -40.82 -27.21
N TYR A 505 4.68 -41.34 -26.08
CA TYR A 505 4.60 -40.66 -24.79
C TYR A 505 5.96 -40.65 -24.10
N ILE A 506 6.30 -39.53 -23.45
CA ILE A 506 7.41 -39.44 -22.49
C ILE A 506 6.83 -38.84 -21.22
N ASP A 507 7.02 -39.49 -20.08
CA ASP A 507 6.50 -39.02 -18.80
C ASP A 507 7.50 -39.18 -17.66
N ASP A 508 7.34 -38.32 -16.66
CA ASP A 508 8.03 -38.44 -15.38
C ASP A 508 7.16 -39.27 -14.43
N GLN A 509 7.29 -40.60 -14.49
CA GLN A 509 6.59 -41.53 -13.59
C GLN A 509 5.05 -41.40 -13.56
N ASN A 510 4.42 -41.19 -14.71
CA ASN A 510 2.98 -40.92 -14.90
C ASN A 510 2.50 -39.55 -14.37
N VAL A 511 3.39 -38.60 -14.09
CA VAL A 511 2.97 -37.23 -13.76
C VAL A 511 2.40 -36.53 -15.01
N SER A 512 1.30 -35.80 -14.84
CA SER A 512 0.63 -35.01 -15.88
C SER A 512 0.94 -33.52 -15.68
N PRO A 513 1.21 -32.74 -16.76
CA PRO A 513 1.25 -33.14 -18.17
C PRO A 513 2.47 -34.01 -18.52
N PHE A 514 2.33 -34.86 -19.54
CA PHE A 514 3.45 -35.64 -20.08
C PHE A 514 4.47 -34.72 -20.78
N ILE A 515 5.74 -35.11 -20.74
CA ILE A 515 6.84 -34.40 -21.43
C ILE A 515 6.63 -34.45 -22.95
N LEU A 516 6.17 -35.59 -23.48
CA LEU A 516 5.72 -35.76 -24.86
C LEU A 516 4.39 -36.53 -24.85
N ASP A 517 3.41 -36.09 -25.64
CA ASP A 517 2.23 -36.86 -26.04
C ASP A 517 1.85 -36.43 -27.46
N ASP A 518 2.38 -37.14 -28.45
CA ASP A 518 2.20 -36.81 -29.87
C ASP A 518 2.19 -38.08 -30.73
N ILE A 519 1.90 -37.95 -32.01
CA ILE A 519 1.97 -39.02 -33.01
C ILE A 519 3.16 -38.85 -33.94
N THR A 520 3.70 -39.96 -34.43
CA THR A 520 4.79 -39.92 -35.39
C THR A 520 4.37 -39.33 -36.74
N ASN A 521 5.23 -38.49 -37.30
CA ASN A 521 5.07 -37.87 -38.61
C ASN A 521 5.40 -38.85 -39.77
N GLY A 522 5.46 -38.33 -41.01
CA GLY A 522 5.78 -39.10 -42.23
C GLY A 522 7.14 -39.81 -42.23
N ALA A 523 8.08 -39.37 -41.37
CA ALA A 523 9.39 -39.98 -41.19
C ALA A 523 9.44 -40.94 -39.99
N GLY A 524 8.30 -41.20 -39.34
CA GLY A 524 8.23 -42.05 -38.16
C GLY A 524 8.75 -41.37 -36.89
N GLU A 525 8.80 -40.03 -36.83
CA GLU A 525 9.37 -39.29 -35.70
C GLU A 525 8.32 -38.55 -34.88
N ALA A 526 8.45 -38.56 -33.56
CA ALA A 526 7.78 -37.67 -32.62
C ALA A 526 8.84 -37.02 -31.71
N SER A 527 8.80 -35.71 -31.48
CA SER A 527 9.84 -35.01 -30.72
C SER A 527 9.33 -33.84 -29.90
N VAL A 528 10.01 -33.55 -28.79
CA VAL A 528 9.79 -32.38 -27.94
C VAL A 528 11.13 -31.80 -27.48
N VAL A 529 11.17 -30.50 -27.24
CA VAL A 529 12.30 -29.84 -26.57
C VAL A 529 12.01 -29.79 -25.07
N HIS A 530 12.88 -30.38 -24.26
CA HIS A 530 12.74 -30.46 -22.81
C HIS A 530 13.76 -29.56 -22.10
N THR A 531 13.30 -28.70 -21.19
CA THR A 531 14.11 -27.68 -20.50
C THR A 531 14.08 -27.80 -18.98
N ALA A 532 13.33 -28.76 -18.43
CA ALA A 532 13.08 -28.87 -16.99
C ALA A 532 14.23 -29.55 -16.20
N GLY A 533 15.41 -29.65 -16.80
CA GLY A 533 16.56 -30.34 -16.22
C GLY A 533 16.51 -31.85 -16.42
N SER A 534 17.20 -32.60 -15.57
CA SER A 534 17.30 -34.07 -15.70
C SER A 534 16.09 -34.78 -15.09
N VAL A 535 15.52 -35.76 -15.80
CA VAL A 535 14.45 -36.63 -15.30
C VAL A 535 14.98 -38.06 -15.19
N PRO A 536 15.32 -38.55 -13.99
CA PRO A 536 15.81 -39.91 -13.82
C PRO A 536 14.70 -40.92 -14.08
N ASN A 537 14.99 -41.95 -14.88
CA ASN A 537 14.03 -43.02 -15.20
C ASN A 537 12.70 -42.51 -15.80
N ALA A 538 12.74 -41.50 -16.68
CA ALA A 538 11.55 -41.12 -17.44
C ALA A 538 11.03 -42.33 -18.23
N THR A 539 9.71 -42.49 -18.31
CA THR A 539 9.09 -43.62 -19.02
C THR A 539 8.79 -43.20 -20.45
N TRP A 540 9.33 -43.93 -21.42
CA TRP A 540 9.15 -43.69 -22.85
C TRP A 540 8.29 -44.81 -23.42
N ARG A 541 7.15 -44.47 -24.03
CA ARG A 541 6.14 -45.43 -24.47
C ARG A 541 5.74 -45.18 -25.91
N VAL A 542 5.47 -46.27 -26.63
CA VAL A 542 5.00 -46.23 -28.02
C VAL A 542 3.85 -47.23 -28.18
N ARG A 543 2.75 -46.81 -28.82
CA ARG A 543 1.56 -47.65 -29.04
C ARG A 543 0.94 -47.42 -30.42
N LYS A 544 0.54 -48.51 -31.07
CA LYS A 544 -0.29 -48.51 -32.28
C LYS A 544 -1.14 -49.78 -32.30
N TYR A 545 -2.38 -49.67 -32.78
CA TYR A 545 -3.28 -50.83 -32.91
C TYR A 545 -2.68 -51.86 -33.88
N GLY A 546 -2.77 -53.14 -33.54
CA GLY A 546 -2.16 -54.25 -34.29
C GLY A 546 -0.69 -54.51 -33.97
N TYR A 547 -0.09 -53.77 -33.02
CA TYR A 547 1.31 -53.90 -32.63
C TYR A 547 1.46 -54.07 -31.12
N LEU A 548 2.49 -54.81 -30.70
CA LEU A 548 2.84 -54.93 -29.28
C LEU A 548 3.28 -53.57 -28.72
N PRO A 549 2.82 -53.16 -27.52
CA PRO A 549 3.21 -51.90 -26.92
C PRO A 549 4.68 -51.92 -26.49
N PHE A 550 5.39 -50.82 -26.72
CA PHE A 550 6.76 -50.63 -26.27
C PHE A 550 6.81 -49.71 -25.05
N GLN A 551 7.69 -50.04 -24.09
CA GLN A 551 7.99 -49.21 -22.93
C GLN A 551 9.45 -49.39 -22.51
N GLN A 552 10.15 -48.29 -22.26
CA GLN A 552 11.50 -48.29 -21.72
C GLN A 552 11.69 -47.15 -20.72
N LEU A 553 12.52 -47.38 -19.69
CA LEU A 553 12.99 -46.31 -18.81
C LEU A 553 14.26 -45.70 -19.40
N VAL A 554 14.23 -44.39 -19.66
CA VAL A 554 15.37 -43.63 -20.18
C VAL A 554 15.51 -42.35 -19.37
N SER A 555 16.67 -42.17 -18.72
CA SER A 555 16.94 -40.95 -17.97
C SER A 555 17.21 -39.79 -18.93
N ILE A 556 16.50 -38.68 -18.73
CA ILE A 556 16.72 -37.43 -19.45
C ILE A 556 17.85 -36.68 -18.74
N GLY A 557 18.91 -36.34 -19.47
CA GLY A 557 20.08 -35.62 -18.96
C GLY A 557 20.22 -34.24 -19.60
N SER A 558 21.46 -33.83 -19.88
CA SER A 558 21.78 -32.55 -20.53
C SER A 558 22.10 -32.68 -22.02
N VAL A 559 21.86 -33.84 -22.62
CA VAL A 559 22.09 -34.12 -24.04
C VAL A 559 20.79 -34.54 -24.73
N ASP A 560 20.66 -34.20 -26.01
CA ASP A 560 19.58 -34.68 -26.86
C ASP A 560 19.51 -36.21 -26.83
N ILE A 561 18.29 -36.75 -26.80
CA ILE A 561 18.03 -38.19 -26.77
C ILE A 561 17.19 -38.53 -27.97
N THR A 562 17.68 -39.45 -28.81
CA THR A 562 16.89 -40.11 -29.83
C THR A 562 16.74 -41.59 -29.47
N LEU A 563 15.51 -42.02 -29.18
CA LEU A 563 15.17 -43.40 -28.86
C LEU A 563 14.59 -44.10 -30.11
N PRO A 564 15.35 -45.00 -30.76
CA PRO A 564 14.81 -45.84 -31.82
C PRO A 564 13.93 -46.95 -31.24
N VAL A 565 12.75 -47.13 -31.83
CA VAL A 565 11.78 -48.15 -31.46
C VAL A 565 11.36 -48.92 -32.71
N THR A 566 11.44 -50.25 -32.63
CA THR A 566 10.86 -51.15 -33.63
C THR A 566 9.59 -51.75 -33.06
N LEU A 567 8.44 -51.49 -33.68
CA LEU A 567 7.20 -52.15 -33.32
C LEU A 567 7.07 -53.48 -34.06
N VAL A 568 6.63 -54.49 -33.32
CA VAL A 568 6.38 -55.84 -33.84
C VAL A 568 4.88 -56.07 -33.87
N ASP A 569 4.39 -56.68 -34.94
CA ASP A 569 2.99 -57.05 -35.08
C ASP A 569 2.56 -57.89 -33.87
N ASP A 570 1.39 -57.57 -33.32
CA ASP A 570 0.79 -58.37 -32.26
C ASP A 570 0.11 -59.59 -32.87
N PRO A 571 0.58 -60.82 -32.64
CA PRO A 571 0.03 -62.02 -33.29
C PRO A 571 -1.42 -62.33 -32.87
N ILE A 572 -1.97 -61.62 -31.88
CA ILE A 572 -3.34 -61.78 -31.38
C ILE A 572 -4.34 -60.93 -32.20
N TYR A 573 -3.87 -59.92 -32.93
CA TYR A 573 -4.67 -59.00 -33.75
C TYR A 573 -4.33 -59.13 -35.23
#